data_AF-E3J1A7-F1
#
_entry.id   AF-E3J1A7-F1
#
_cell.length_a   1.000
_cell.length_b   1.000
_cell.length_c   1.000
_cell.angle_alpha   90.00
_cell.angle_beta   90.00
_cell.angle_gamma   90.00
#
_symmetry.space_group_name_H-M   'P 1'
#
loop_
_entity.id
_entity.type
_entity.pdbx_description
1 polymer ?
#
loop_
_entity_poly.entity_id
_entity_poly.type
_entity_poly.pdbx_seq_one_letter_code
_entity_poly.pdbx_strand_id
1 'polypeptide(L)'
;MSAVATASPPAHPEATEDAPRTTYARAMALKRVTIRVPEEVLAKARRAVEAGDVTSISAYFVKLAAREPDWARSREIIDEMIAEAGGIDDETRSWARSALGISDDDDATEDAR
;
A
#
# COMPACT_ATOMS: atom_id res chain seq x y z
N MET A 1 -32.93 -8.16 61.20
CA MET A 1 -33.07 -7.68 59.81
C MET A 1 -31.85 -6.82 59.48
N SER A 2 -31.42 -6.82 58.22
CA SER A 2 -30.13 -6.29 57.76
C SER A 2 -29.99 -4.77 57.87
N ALA A 3 -28.75 -4.27 58.07
CA ALA A 3 -28.11 -3.35 57.12
C ALA A 3 -26.59 -3.21 57.35
N VAL A 4 -25.88 -3.27 56.22
CA VAL A 4 -24.47 -2.96 55.94
C VAL A 4 -24.03 -1.56 56.43
N ALA A 5 -22.76 -1.44 56.85
CA ALA A 5 -21.82 -0.39 56.37
C ALA A 5 -20.37 -0.69 56.79
N THR A 6 -19.53 -1.15 55.86
CA THR A 6 -18.06 -1.24 56.05
C THR A 6 -17.42 0.13 55.85
N ALA A 7 -16.68 0.61 56.84
CA ALA A 7 -15.81 1.78 56.70
C ALA A 7 -14.39 1.35 56.29
N SER A 8 -13.78 2.06 55.32
CA SER A 8 -12.39 1.87 54.90
C SER A 8 -11.68 3.25 54.87
N PRO A 9 -10.42 3.36 55.36
CA PRO A 9 -9.75 4.66 55.57
C PRO A 9 -9.07 5.25 54.31
N PRO A 10 -8.60 6.52 54.33
CA PRO A 10 -8.37 7.30 53.12
C PRO A 10 -6.90 7.51 52.69
N ALA A 11 -6.68 7.57 51.37
CA ALA A 11 -5.53 8.10 50.61
C ALA A 11 -5.86 8.00 49.10
N HIS A 12 -5.38 8.80 48.14
CA HIS A 12 -4.62 10.07 48.10
C HIS A 12 -5.11 10.88 46.85
N PRO A 13 -4.77 12.18 46.67
CA PRO A 13 -5.27 12.97 45.54
C PRO A 13 -4.47 12.82 44.23
N GLU A 14 -5.04 13.36 43.16
CA GLU A 14 -4.46 13.62 41.82
C GLU A 14 -3.99 12.42 40.95
N ALA A 15 -4.83 12.09 39.96
CA ALA A 15 -4.40 11.59 38.66
C ALA A 15 -5.44 11.97 37.60
N THR A 16 -5.41 13.21 37.11
CA THR A 16 -6.20 13.62 35.93
C THR A 16 -5.50 13.12 34.67
N GLU A 17 -5.57 11.81 34.41
CA GLU A 17 -5.12 11.22 33.14
C GLU A 17 -6.12 11.51 32.01
N ASP A 18 -6.16 12.78 31.58
CA ASP A 18 -6.66 13.14 30.25
C ASP A 18 -5.59 12.83 29.21
N ALA A 19 -5.72 11.68 28.53
CA ALA A 19 -4.73 11.21 27.57
C ALA A 19 -5.34 10.48 26.35
N PRO A 20 -5.91 11.18 25.36
CA PRO A 20 -6.25 10.60 24.07
C PRO A 20 -4.99 10.40 23.20
N ARG A 21 -4.12 9.43 23.55
CA ARG A 21 -2.84 9.18 22.83
C ARG A 21 -2.91 8.11 21.73
N THR A 22 -4.07 7.50 21.47
CA THR A 22 -4.17 6.32 20.59
C THR A 22 -4.25 6.63 19.08
N THR A 23 -4.46 7.88 18.67
CA THR A 23 -4.55 8.25 17.24
C THR A 23 -3.19 8.57 16.60
N TYR A 24 -2.17 8.91 17.41
CA TYR A 24 -0.92 9.51 16.90
C TYR A 24 0.05 8.51 16.25
N ALA A 25 -0.03 7.22 16.60
CA ALA A 25 0.93 6.21 16.12
C ALA A 25 0.85 5.94 14.61
N ARG A 26 -0.32 6.15 13.98
CA ARG A 26 -0.51 5.92 12.53
C ARG A 26 0.16 6.99 11.65
N ALA A 27 0.57 8.13 12.22
CA ALA A 27 1.20 9.23 11.48
C ALA A 27 2.73 9.08 11.28
N MET A 28 3.38 8.12 11.97
CA MET A 28 4.83 8.11 12.21
C MET A 28 5.72 7.45 11.13
N ALA A 29 5.23 7.21 9.91
CA ALA A 29 6.02 6.54 8.86
C ALA A 29 5.79 7.03 7.40
N LEU A 30 5.42 8.29 7.19
CA LEU A 30 5.39 8.87 5.84
C LEU A 30 6.79 9.34 5.43
N LYS A 31 7.39 8.72 4.39
CA LYS A 31 8.65 9.16 3.79
C LYS A 31 8.38 10.26 2.76
N ARG A 32 9.12 11.38 2.84
CA ARG A 32 9.08 12.43 1.81
C ARG A 32 9.89 11.99 0.59
N VAL A 33 9.24 11.96 -0.56
CA VAL A 33 9.88 11.77 -1.87
C VAL A 33 9.62 13.02 -2.71
N THR A 34 10.59 13.39 -3.55
CA THR A 34 10.43 14.42 -4.58
C THR A 34 10.56 13.76 -5.94
N ILE A 35 9.50 13.81 -6.73
CA ILE A 35 9.44 13.28 -8.09
C ILE A 35 9.25 14.42 -9.10
N ARG A 36 9.72 14.22 -10.33
CA ARG A 36 9.30 15.03 -11.48
C ARG A 36 8.18 14.25 -12.17
N VAL A 37 7.07 14.94 -12.46
CA VAL A 37 5.94 14.37 -13.21
C VAL A 37 5.61 15.29 -14.37
N PRO A 38 5.07 14.78 -15.50
CA PRO A 38 4.52 15.61 -16.55
C PRO A 38 3.37 16.49 -16.04
N GLU A 39 3.21 17.68 -16.63
CA GLU A 39 2.23 18.67 -16.17
C GLU A 39 0.79 18.17 -16.32
N GLU A 40 0.50 17.37 -17.35
CA GLU A 40 -0.80 16.74 -17.58
C GLU A 40 -1.19 15.75 -16.45
N VAL A 41 -0.21 15.08 -15.85
CA VAL A 41 -0.41 14.20 -14.68
C VAL A 41 -0.71 15.06 -13.44
N LEU A 42 0.02 16.16 -13.25
CA LEU A 42 -0.23 17.11 -12.16
C LEU A 42 -1.61 17.78 -12.30
N ALA A 43 -2.01 18.18 -13.50
CA ALA A 43 -3.33 18.75 -13.80
C ALA A 43 -4.47 17.74 -13.58
N LYS A 44 -4.25 16.44 -13.80
CA LYS A 44 -5.21 15.39 -13.44
C LYS A 44 -5.34 15.24 -11.91
N ALA A 45 -4.22 15.27 -11.18
CA ALA A 45 -4.24 15.24 -9.71
C ALA A 45 -4.92 16.47 -9.10
N ARG A 46 -4.66 17.68 -9.63
CA ARG A 46 -5.30 18.94 -9.21
C ARG A 46 -6.83 18.88 -9.35
N ARG A 47 -7.33 18.47 -10.52
CA ARG A 47 -8.78 18.33 -10.76
C ARG A 47 -9.47 17.38 -9.78
N ALA A 48 -8.81 16.28 -9.39
CA ALA A 48 -9.34 15.35 -8.38
C ALA A 48 -9.38 15.95 -6.96
N VAL A 49 -8.46 16.87 -6.63
CA VAL A 49 -8.50 17.64 -5.37
C VAL A 49 -9.62 18.69 -5.42
N GLU A 50 -9.74 19.41 -6.54
CA GLU A 50 -10.77 20.45 -6.76
C GLU A 50 -12.19 19.85 -6.76
N ALA A 51 -12.37 18.64 -7.28
CA ALA A 51 -13.63 17.88 -7.23
C ALA A 51 -13.93 17.27 -5.84
N GLY A 52 -12.96 17.25 -4.92
CA GLY A 52 -13.11 16.65 -3.59
C GLY A 52 -12.93 15.12 -3.53
N ASP A 53 -12.56 14.46 -4.64
CA ASP A 53 -12.34 12.99 -4.71
C ASP A 53 -11.18 12.51 -3.81
N VAL A 54 -10.25 13.42 -3.50
CA VAL A 54 -9.05 13.22 -2.69
C VAL A 54 -8.67 14.49 -1.94
N THR A 55 -8.12 14.34 -0.74
CA THR A 55 -7.80 15.47 0.16
C THR A 55 -6.52 16.24 -0.21
N SER A 56 -5.67 15.70 -1.08
CA SER A 56 -4.41 16.32 -1.52
C SER A 56 -3.81 15.61 -2.74
N ILE A 57 -2.84 16.25 -3.39
CA ILE A 57 -2.05 15.65 -4.47
C ILE A 57 -1.29 14.40 -3.98
N SER A 58 -0.76 14.41 -2.76
CA SER A 58 -0.13 13.22 -2.18
C SER A 58 -1.13 12.08 -1.99
N ALA A 59 -2.36 12.37 -1.55
CA ALA A 59 -3.42 11.38 -1.44
C ALA A 59 -3.86 10.83 -2.81
N TYR A 60 -3.83 11.64 -3.88
CA TYR A 60 -4.04 11.18 -5.25
C TYR A 60 -3.03 10.09 -5.64
N PHE A 61 -1.72 10.36 -5.48
CA PHE A 61 -0.67 9.41 -5.85
C PHE A 61 -0.67 8.16 -4.95
N VAL A 62 -0.95 8.29 -3.65
CA VAL A 62 -1.11 7.13 -2.76
C VAL A 62 -2.30 6.26 -3.17
N LYS A 63 -3.45 6.86 -3.51
CA LYS A 63 -4.64 6.13 -3.98
C LYS A 63 -4.42 5.48 -5.35
N LEU A 64 -3.61 6.10 -6.21
CA LEU A 64 -3.20 5.52 -7.50
C LEU A 64 -2.28 4.31 -7.31
N ALA A 65 -1.21 4.47 -6.52
CA ALA A 65 -0.27 3.38 -6.22
C ALA A 65 -0.93 2.20 -5.50
N ALA A 66 -1.87 2.47 -4.59
CA ALA A 66 -2.63 1.43 -3.90
C ALA A 66 -3.69 0.72 -4.78
N ARG A 67 -3.93 1.19 -6.02
CA ARG A 67 -4.85 0.55 -6.96
C ARG A 67 -4.16 -0.51 -7.82
N GLU A 68 -2.86 -0.38 -8.03
CA GLU A 68 -2.08 -1.35 -8.80
C GLU A 68 -1.61 -2.47 -7.86
N PRO A 69 -1.73 -3.75 -8.27
CA PRO A 69 -1.08 -4.83 -7.56
C PRO A 69 0.42 -4.57 -7.46
N ASP A 70 1.04 -4.96 -6.35
CA ASP A 70 2.49 -4.96 -6.26
C ASP A 70 3.05 -6.09 -7.13
N TRP A 71 3.22 -5.80 -8.42
CA TRP A 71 3.71 -6.75 -9.42
C TRP A 71 5.16 -7.13 -9.17
N ALA A 72 5.96 -6.26 -8.54
CA ALA A 72 7.32 -6.60 -8.12
C ALA A 72 7.29 -7.66 -7.01
N ARG A 73 6.50 -7.45 -5.94
CA ARG A 73 6.35 -8.46 -4.88
C ARG A 73 5.67 -9.74 -5.38
N SER A 74 4.72 -9.60 -6.30
CA SER A 74 4.06 -10.77 -6.94
C SER A 74 5.06 -11.57 -7.77
N ARG A 75 5.98 -10.89 -8.46
CA ARG A 75 7.06 -11.51 -9.23
C ARG A 75 8.04 -12.25 -8.32
N GLU A 76 8.47 -11.63 -7.22
CA GLU A 76 9.32 -12.28 -6.21
C GLU A 76 8.71 -13.58 -5.68
N ILE A 77 7.40 -13.58 -5.35
CA ILE A 77 6.69 -14.78 -4.87
C ILE A 77 6.65 -15.86 -5.95
N ILE A 78 6.41 -15.49 -7.21
CA ILE A 78 6.40 -16.45 -8.34
C ILE A 78 7.80 -17.03 -8.56
N ASP A 79 8.85 -16.21 -8.55
CA ASP A 79 10.23 -16.66 -8.73
C ASP A 79 10.69 -17.56 -7.55
N GLU A 80 10.24 -17.29 -6.31
CA GLU A 80 10.40 -18.14 -5.12
C GLU A 80 9.72 -19.51 -5.30
N MET A 81 8.44 -19.53 -5.70
CA MET A 81 7.70 -20.77 -5.99
C MET A 81 8.33 -21.59 -7.13
N ILE A 82 8.87 -20.94 -8.16
CA ILE A 82 9.58 -21.59 -9.27
C ILE A 82 10.85 -22.26 -8.75
N ALA A 83 11.61 -21.61 -7.87
CA ALA A 83 12.82 -22.17 -7.28
C ALA A 83 12.50 -23.39 -6.40
N GLU A 84 11.45 -23.32 -5.56
CA GLU A 84 10.98 -24.44 -4.74
C GLU A 84 10.51 -25.64 -5.58
N ALA A 85 9.86 -25.40 -6.71
CA ALA A 85 9.39 -26.44 -7.64
C ALA A 85 10.52 -27.11 -8.46
N GLY A 86 11.76 -26.61 -8.39
CA GLY A 86 12.89 -27.11 -9.18
C GLY A 86 13.05 -26.46 -10.56
N GLY A 87 12.36 -25.34 -10.81
CA GLY A 87 12.42 -24.55 -12.05
C GLY A 87 11.18 -24.71 -12.95
N ILE A 88 11.18 -23.95 -14.05
CA ILE A 88 10.26 -24.12 -15.18
C ILE A 88 11.10 -24.43 -16.42
N ASP A 89 10.89 -25.61 -16.99
CA ASP A 89 11.51 -26.05 -18.24
C ASP A 89 10.97 -25.29 -19.47
N ASP A 90 11.63 -25.46 -20.61
CA ASP A 90 11.33 -24.70 -21.81
C ASP A 90 10.09 -25.19 -22.58
N GLU A 91 9.66 -26.45 -22.39
CA GLU A 91 8.40 -26.96 -22.96
C GLU A 91 7.22 -26.31 -22.22
N THR A 92 7.24 -26.31 -20.88
CA THR A 92 6.27 -25.63 -20.02
C THR A 92 6.23 -24.13 -20.30
N ARG A 93 7.40 -23.47 -20.49
CA ARG A 93 7.48 -22.05 -20.85
C ARG A 93 6.92 -21.76 -22.26
N SER A 94 7.16 -22.64 -23.23
CA SER A 94 6.64 -22.55 -24.59
C SER A 94 5.11 -22.72 -24.63
N TRP A 95 4.59 -23.74 -23.92
CA TRP A 95 3.16 -23.93 -23.72
C TRP A 95 2.49 -22.70 -23.10
N ALA A 96 3.10 -22.12 -22.06
CA ALA A 96 2.56 -20.95 -21.37
C ALA A 96 2.45 -19.72 -22.30
N ARG A 97 3.48 -19.42 -23.11
CA ARG A 97 3.42 -18.32 -24.10
C ARG A 97 2.28 -18.54 -25.10
N SER A 98 2.16 -19.75 -25.65
CA SER A 98 1.12 -20.12 -26.61
C SER A 98 -0.29 -20.01 -25.99
N ALA A 99 -0.48 -20.49 -24.77
CA ALA A 99 -1.75 -20.41 -24.05
C ALA A 99 -2.17 -18.97 -23.68
N LEU A 100 -1.20 -18.09 -23.45
CA LEU A 100 -1.40 -16.66 -23.16
C LEU A 100 -1.48 -15.78 -24.41
N GLY A 101 -1.23 -16.33 -25.61
CA GLY A 101 -1.21 -15.58 -26.87
C GLY A 101 -0.03 -14.64 -27.03
N ILE A 102 1.08 -14.88 -26.32
CA ILE A 102 2.31 -14.07 -26.40
C ILE A 102 3.16 -14.59 -27.57
N SER A 103 3.24 -13.80 -28.64
CA SER A 103 4.16 -14.00 -29.76
C SER A 103 5.47 -13.26 -29.53
N ASP A 104 6.60 -13.87 -29.92
CA ASP A 104 7.94 -13.28 -29.77
C ASP A 104 8.15 -11.98 -30.59
N ASP A 105 7.18 -11.59 -31.43
CA ASP A 105 7.17 -10.33 -32.20
C ASP A 105 6.95 -9.06 -31.32
N ASP A 106 6.40 -9.18 -30.11
CA ASP A 106 6.12 -8.01 -29.24
C ASP A 106 7.40 -7.36 -28.64
N ASP A 107 8.47 -8.13 -28.41
CA ASP A 107 9.74 -7.63 -27.85
C ASP A 107 10.57 -6.82 -28.87
N ALA A 108 10.24 -6.87 -30.17
CA ALA A 108 11.06 -6.31 -31.25
C ALA A 108 10.84 -4.80 -31.52
N THR A 109 9.96 -4.11 -30.77
CA THR A 109 9.49 -2.76 -31.12
C THR A 109 10.00 -1.60 -30.26
N GLU A 110 10.78 -1.85 -29.19
CA GLU A 110 11.27 -0.81 -28.28
C GLU A 110 12.74 -0.37 -28.51
N ASP A 111 13.33 -0.63 -29.69
CA ASP A 111 14.72 -0.21 -30.01
C ASP A 111 14.81 0.62 -31.32
N ALA A 112 13.70 1.24 -31.74
CA ALA A 112 13.62 2.02 -32.98
C ALA A 112 12.67 3.23 -32.91
N ARG A 113 13.00 4.26 -32.12
CA ARG A 113 12.59 5.67 -32.35
C ARG A 113 13.38 6.70 -31.53
#